data_AF-A0A7X8XI14-F1
#
_entry.id   AF-A0A7X8XI14-F1
#
_cell.length_a   1.000
_cell.length_b   1.000
_cell.length_c   1.000
_cell.angle_alpha   90.00
_cell.angle_beta   90.00
_cell.angle_gamma   90.00
#
_symmetry.space_group_name_H-M   'P 1'
#
loop_
_entity.id
_entity.type
_entity.pdbx_description
1 polymer ?
#
loop_
_entity_poly.entity_id
_entity_poly.type
_entity_poly.pdbx_seq_one_letter_code
_entity_poly.pdbx_strand_id
1 'polypeptide(L)' 'MDNYDVIIVGSGPAGMAAAFSIAKAKPDCKILMLDREKVSTGGMRNDCKMNFTYPIGFPTEYWSEEVANHYLDQVIEF' A
#
# COMPACT_ATOMS: atom_id res chain seq x y z
N MET A 1 5.38 8.55 27.34
CA MET A 1 5.91 7.71 26.26
C MET A 1 4.70 7.21 25.51
N ASP A 2 4.58 7.51 24.22
CA ASP A 2 3.40 7.12 23.45
C ASP A 2 3.46 5.61 23.15
N ASN A 3 2.33 4.93 23.34
CA ASN A 3 2.18 3.51 23.04
C ASN A 3 1.38 3.35 21.74
N TYR A 4 1.90 2.50 20.86
CA TYR A 4 1.29 2.15 19.58
C TYR A 4 1.13 0.64 19.51
N ASP A 5 0.02 0.18 18.94
CA ASP A 5 -0.29 -1.24 18.78
C ASP A 5 0.49 -1.84 17.60
N VAL A 6 0.75 -1.03 16.57
CA VAL A 6 1.50 -1.43 15.37
C VAL A 6 2.46 -0.32 14.95
N ILE A 7 3.68 -0.72 14.60
CA ILE A 7 4.68 0.17 13.99
C ILE A 7 4.95 -0.33 12.56
N ILE A 8 4.80 0.56 11.59
CA ILE A 8 5.09 0.32 10.17
C ILE A 8 6.29 1.18 9.78
N VAL A 9 7.34 0.55 9.26
CA VAL A 9 8.54 1.24 8.78
C VAL A 9 8.49 1.31 7.25
N GLY A 10 8.31 2.53 6.74
CA GLY A 10 8.20 2.88 5.33
C GLY A 10 6.80 3.39 4.95
N SER A 11 6.73 4.56 4.31
CA SER A 11 5.51 5.15 3.74
C SER A 11 5.38 4.87 2.24
N GLY A 12 5.86 3.71 1.76
CA GLY A 12 5.64 3.24 0.39
C GLY A 12 4.25 2.60 0.21
N PRO A 13 3.91 2.14 -1.02
CA PRO A 13 2.62 1.50 -1.31
C PRO A 13 2.26 0.41 -0.30
N ALA A 14 3.21 -0.48 0.02
CA ALA A 14 3.00 -1.58 0.95
C ALA A 14 2.70 -1.11 2.38
N GLY A 15 3.44 -0.10 2.87
CA GLY A 15 3.24 0.44 4.22
C GLY A 15 1.87 1.11 4.38
N MET A 16 1.43 1.87 3.37
CA MET A 16 0.08 2.45 3.40
C MET A 16 -1.01 1.41 3.21
N ALA A 17 -0.84 0.44 2.31
CA ALA A 17 -1.80 -0.65 2.15
C ALA A 17 -2.00 -1.39 3.48
N ALA A 18 -0.92 -1.67 4.22
CA ALA A 18 -0.99 -2.25 5.55
C ALA A 18 -1.71 -1.33 6.54
N ALA A 19 -1.34 -0.04 6.61
CA ALA A 19 -1.95 0.92 7.52
C ALA A 19 -3.46 1.05 7.28
N PHE A 20 -3.89 1.20 6.02
CA PHE A 20 -5.29 1.31 5.65
C PHE A 20 -6.08 0.03 5.90
N SER A 21 -5.50 -1.14 5.61
CA SER A 21 -6.14 -2.42 5.90
C SER A 21 -6.36 -2.62 7.40
N ILE A 22 -5.37 -2.27 8.22
CA ILE A 22 -5.47 -2.33 9.68
C ILE A 22 -6.51 -1.33 10.18
N ALA A 23 -6.48 -0.08 9.72
CA ALA A 23 -7.45 0.94 10.13
C ALA A 23 -8.89 0.56 9.77
N LYS A 24 -9.11 -0.07 8.60
CA LYS A 24 -10.42 -0.59 8.19
C LYS A 24 -10.89 -1.75 9.06
N ALA A 25 -10.00 -2.67 9.41
CA ALA A 25 -10.34 -3.85 10.20
C ALA A 25 -10.43 -3.58 11.72
N LYS A 26 -9.66 -2.60 12.22
CA LYS A 26 -9.52 -2.25 13.64
C LYS A 26 -9.41 -0.72 13.80
N PRO A 27 -10.53 0.01 13.79
CA PRO A 27 -10.53 1.48 13.84
C PRO A 27 -9.83 2.09 15.06
N ASP A 28 -9.84 1.38 16.20
CA ASP A 28 -9.22 1.85 17.45
C ASP A 28 -7.71 1.56 17.55
N CYS A 29 -7.14 0.87 16.55
CA CYS A 29 -5.73 0.49 16.54
C CYS A 29 -4.84 1.73 16.34
N LYS A 30 -3.92 1.98 17.27
CA LYS A 30 -2.94 3.07 17.16
C LYS A 30 -1.76 2.61 16.32
N ILE A 31 -1.66 3.18 15.12
CA ILE A 31 -0.61 2.85 14.16
C ILE A 31 0.41 3.98 14.12
N LEU A 32 1.70 3.67 14.30
CA LEU A 32 2.80 4.57 14.02
C LEU A 32 3.43 4.20 12.68
N MET A 33 3.40 5.13 11.73
CA MET A 33 4.17 5.02 10.49
C MET A 33 5.45 5.84 10.60
N LEU A 34 6.58 5.21 10.28
CA LEU A 34 7.88 5.85 10.23
C LEU A 34 8.38 5.89 8.80
N ASP A 35 8.93 7.02 8.37
CA ASP A 35 9.64 7.12 7.10
C ASP A 35 11.04 7.68 7.33
N ARG A 36 11.95 7.44 6.38
CA ARG A 36 13.30 8.01 6.40
C ARG A 36 13.23 9.52 6.17
N GLU A 37 12.35 9.96 5.29
CA GLU A 37 12.20 11.37 4.96
C GLU A 37 11.19 12.07 5.89
N LYS A 38 11.29 13.40 5.98
CA LYS A 38 10.38 14.21 6.82
C LYS A 38 8.94 14.25 6.30
N VAL A 39 8.72 13.85 5.05
CA VAL A 39 7.43 13.79 4.39
C VAL A 39 7.22 12.39 3.87
N SER A 40 5.96 11.95 3.77
CA SER A 40 5.63 10.70 3.09
C SER A 40 6.17 10.78 1.66
N THR A 41 7.06 9.86 1.31
CA THR A 41 7.62 9.79 -0.04
C THR A 41 6.67 9.07 -0.99
N GLY A 42 5.63 8.42 -0.48
CA GLY A 42 4.76 7.57 -1.28
C GLY A 42 5.47 6.37 -1.90
N GLY A 43 6.77 6.16 -1.65
CA GLY A 43 7.65 5.27 -2.40
C GLY A 43 7.67 5.60 -3.90
N MET A 44 7.73 4.57 -4.74
CA MET A 44 7.64 4.72 -6.20
C MET A 44 6.27 5.23 -6.69
N ARG A 45 5.27 5.47 -5.82
CA ARG A 45 3.99 6.08 -6.26
C ARG A 45 4.15 7.55 -6.65
N ASN A 46 5.20 8.23 -6.17
CA ASN A 46 5.56 9.55 -6.67
C ASN A 46 6.27 9.51 -8.02
N ASP A 47 6.54 8.33 -8.58
CA ASP A 47 6.96 8.14 -9.97
C ASP A 47 5.72 7.88 -10.84
N CYS A 48 5.39 8.84 -11.70
CA CYS A 48 4.11 8.94 -12.41
C CYS A 48 3.94 7.93 -13.57
N LYS A 49 4.64 6.80 -13.56
CA LYS A 49 4.71 5.86 -14.70
C LYS A 49 4.27 4.45 -14.34
N MET A 50 3.17 4.31 -13.62
CA MET A 50 2.57 2.99 -13.39
C MET A 50 1.34 2.79 -14.27
N ASN A 51 1.48 1.96 -15.30
CA ASN A 51 0.35 1.37 -16.02
C ASN A 51 0.00 0.07 -15.29
N PHE A 52 -1.20 -0.04 -14.72
CA PHE A 52 -1.66 -1.22 -13.98
C PHE A 52 -2.55 -2.15 -14.83
N THR A 53 -2.59 -2.01 -16.14
CA THR A 53 -3.33 -2.94 -17.01
C THR A 53 -2.57 -4.26 -17.09
N TYR A 54 -3.22 -5.39 -16.81
CA TYR A 54 -2.64 -6.71 -17.10
C TYR A 54 -2.51 -6.91 -18.63
N PRO A 55 -1.38 -7.43 -19.16
CA PRO A 55 -0.16 -7.86 -18.47
C PRO A 55 0.95 -6.78 -18.41
N ILE A 56 0.67 -5.54 -18.82
CA ILE A 56 1.65 -4.45 -18.90
C ILE A 56 2.19 -4.07 -17.52
N GLY A 57 1.28 -3.84 -16.55
CA GLY A 57 1.61 -3.52 -15.17
C GLY A 57 1.83 -4.71 -14.26
N PHE A 58 1.37 -5.87 -14.72
CA PHE A 58 1.32 -7.11 -13.95
C PHE A 58 1.97 -8.22 -14.78
N PRO A 59 3.28 -8.46 -14.62
CA PRO A 59 4.00 -9.45 -15.41
C PRO A 59 3.44 -10.85 -15.18
N THR A 60 3.30 -11.61 -16.27
CA THR A 60 2.71 -12.97 -16.26
C THR A 60 3.52 -13.98 -15.45
N GLU A 61 4.79 -13.67 -15.14
CA GLU A 61 5.67 -14.45 -14.26
C GLU A 61 5.20 -14.47 -12.80
N TYR A 62 4.48 -13.44 -12.38
CA TYR A 62 4.06 -13.25 -10.98
C TYR A 62 2.54 -13.16 -10.80
N TRP A 63 1.79 -12.89 -11.88
CA TRP A 63 0.36 -12.59 -11.81
C TRP A 63 -0.43 -13.37 -12.86
N SER A 64 -1.57 -13.91 -12.45
CA SER A 64 -2.66 -14.24 -13.38
C SER A 64 -3.54 -13.01 -13.62
N GLU A 65 -4.27 -12.98 -14.73
CA GLU A 65 -5.19 -11.89 -15.05
C GLU A 65 -6.24 -11.69 -13.94
N GLU A 66 -6.78 -12.79 -13.41
CA GLU A 66 -7.81 -12.77 -12.37
C GLU A 66 -7.28 -12.14 -11.07
N VAL A 67 -6.07 -12.51 -10.66
CA VAL A 67 -5.45 -11.98 -9.44
C VAL A 67 -5.08 -10.51 -9.62
N ALA A 68 -4.54 -10.13 -10.79
CA ALA A 68 -4.21 -8.75 -11.10
C ALA A 68 -5.45 -7.85 -11.05
N ASN A 69 -6.53 -8.25 -11.72
CA ASN A 69 -7.78 -7.49 -11.75
C ASN A 69 -8.44 -7.41 -10.36
N HIS A 70 -8.43 -8.50 -9.59
CA HIS A 70 -8.97 -8.51 -8.22
C HIS A 70 -8.33 -7.43 -7.34
N TYR A 71 -7.00 -7.31 -7.36
CA TYR A 71 -6.30 -6.30 -6.56
C TYR A 71 -6.40 -4.89 -7.17
N LEU A 72 -6.50 -4.77 -8.50
CA LEU A 72 -6.72 -3.48 -9.14
C LEU A 72 -8.09 -2.90 -8.74
N ASP A 73 -9.14 -3.72 -8.72
CA ASP A 73 -10.47 -3.32 -8.28
C ASP A 73 -10.44 -2.82 -6.82
N GLN A 74 -9.73 -3.53 -5.93
CA GLN A 74 -9.56 -3.10 -4.54
C GLN A 74 -8.85 -1.76 -4.39
N VAL A 75 -7.88 -1.46 -5.27
CA VAL A 75 -7.19 -0.17 -5.27
C VAL A 75 -8.09 0.95 -5.78
N ILE A 76 -8.95 0.67 -6.77
CA ILE A 76 -9.91 1.63 -7.33
C ILE A 76 -11.03 1.96 -6.33
N GLU A 77 -11.46 0.98 -5.54
CA GLU A 77 -12.55 1.14 -4.56
C GLU A 77 -12.14 1.87 -3.27
N PHE A 78 -10.84 1.99 -2.98
CA PHE A 78 -10.32 2.59 -1.75
C PHE A 78 -10.35 4.12 -1.77
#